data_AF-A0A6M3XQY5-F1
#
_entry.id   AF-A0A6M3XQY5-F1
#
_cell.length_a   1.000
_cell.length_b   1.000
_cell.length_c   1.000
_cell.angle_alpha   90.00
_cell.angle_beta   90.00
_cell.angle_gamma   90.00
#
_symmetry.space_group_name_H-M   'P 1'
#
loop_
_entity.id
_entity.type
_entity.pdbx_description
1 polymer ?
#
loop_
_entity_poly.entity_id
_entity_poly.type
_entity_poly.pdbx_seq_one_letter_code
_entity_poly.pdbx_strand_id
1 'polypeptide(L)'
;MRIKISLLVLAILLIPAMGWGEEKPGWYGQGPRPPALTREMIKAHTPNLDIPTKKAIKPPAIPQYEFKRVNYSKTGSKWTEAKEMALITKYVNQALRENPGWVFFQFEYWVYPKFEIIIYLQREVSE
;
A
#
# COMPACT_ATOMS: atom_id res chain seq x y z
N MET A 1 27.30 4.83 7.14
CA MET A 1 26.25 5.10 8.14
C MET A 1 24.91 5.08 7.40
N ARG A 2 23.99 4.16 7.72
CA ARG A 2 22.74 3.95 6.97
C ARG A 2 21.60 4.70 7.68
N ILE A 3 21.24 5.89 7.20
CA ILE A 3 20.06 6.61 7.68
C ILE A 3 18.92 6.30 6.71
N LYS A 4 17.99 5.44 7.14
CA LYS A 4 16.73 5.18 6.43
C LYS A 4 15.70 6.18 6.97
N ILE A 5 15.55 7.34 6.34
CA ILE A 5 14.42 8.22 6.60
C ILE A 5 13.29 7.79 5.66
N SER A 6 12.45 6.87 6.14
CA SER A 6 11.16 6.61 5.51
C SER A 6 10.22 7.76 5.89
N LEU A 7 10.23 8.84 5.10
CA LEU A 7 9.28 9.93 5.27
C LEU A 7 7.93 9.49 4.69
N LEU A 8 7.17 8.72 5.49
CA LEU A 8 5.77 8.39 5.22
C LEU A 8 4.92 9.64 5.52
N VAL A 9 4.95 10.63 4.64
CA VAL A 9 4.02 11.77 4.68
C VAL A 9 2.84 11.44 3.78
N LEU A 10 1.95 10.60 4.32
CA LEU A 10 0.54 10.62 3.91
C LEU A 10 -0.31 10.36 5.15
N ALA A 11 -0.30 11.36 6.01
CA ALA A 11 -1.16 11.46 7.15
C ALA A 11 -2.58 11.92 6.71
N ILE A 12 -3.58 11.14 7.10
CA ILE A 12 -4.72 11.65 7.88
C ILE A 12 -5.59 12.69 7.15
N LEU A 13 -6.35 12.29 6.12
CA LEU A 13 -7.49 13.11 5.63
C LEU A 13 -8.77 12.32 5.26
N LEU A 14 -8.88 11.02 5.53
CA LEU A 14 -10.09 10.23 5.19
C LEU A 14 -10.48 9.20 6.26
N ILE A 15 -10.66 9.63 7.52
CA ILE A 15 -11.47 8.86 8.48
C ILE A 15 -12.49 9.83 9.09
N PRO A 16 -13.72 9.92 8.55
CA PRO A 16 -14.82 10.40 9.36
C PRO A 16 -15.17 9.30 10.34
N ALA A 17 -15.25 9.70 11.61
CA ALA A 17 -15.72 8.89 12.71
C ALA A 17 -17.10 8.27 12.40
N MET A 18 -17.15 6.94 12.40
CA MET A 18 -18.30 6.07 12.66
C MET A 18 -17.64 4.73 12.95
N GLY A 19 -17.60 4.18 14.15
CA GLY A 19 -18.63 4.12 15.17
C GLY A 19 -18.51 2.69 15.69
N TRP A 20 -18.44 2.56 17.01
CA TRP A 20 -18.69 1.39 17.85
C TRP A 20 -18.74 -0.04 17.29
N GLY A 21 -18.19 -0.92 18.13
CA GLY A 21 -18.20 -2.37 18.02
C GLY A 21 -16.85 -2.86 18.52
N GLU A 22 -16.51 -2.70 19.80
CA GLU A 22 -16.78 -3.76 20.78
C GLU A 22 -16.69 -5.14 20.13
N GLU A 23 -15.55 -5.80 20.31
CA GLU A 23 -15.48 -7.13 20.93
C GLU A 23 -14.02 -7.60 20.91
N LYS A 24 -13.40 -7.59 22.10
CA LYS A 24 -12.34 -8.55 22.39
C LYS A 24 -12.99 -9.94 22.30
N PRO A 25 -12.30 -10.93 21.73
CA PRO A 25 -12.32 -12.19 22.43
C PRO A 25 -10.90 -12.77 22.48
N GLY A 26 -10.27 -12.61 23.64
CA GLY A 26 -9.77 -13.83 24.25
C GLY A 26 -10.99 -14.72 24.58
N TRP A 27 -10.76 -16.03 24.67
CA TRP A 27 -11.70 -17.03 25.20
C TRP A 27 -12.72 -17.61 24.23
N TYR A 28 -12.26 -18.40 23.26
CA TYR A 28 -12.91 -19.70 23.03
C TYR A 28 -11.85 -20.78 23.06
N GLY A 29 -12.06 -21.72 24.00
CA GLY A 29 -11.06 -22.62 24.52
C GLY A 29 -10.46 -23.56 23.49
N GLN A 30 -9.18 -23.85 23.69
CA GLN A 30 -8.53 -25.07 23.23
C GLN A 30 -9.19 -26.29 23.91
N GLY A 31 -10.40 -26.65 23.46
CA GLY A 31 -10.95 -28.01 23.59
C GLY A 31 -10.86 -28.71 22.22
N PRO A 32 -11.06 -30.03 22.13
CA PRO A 32 -11.19 -30.69 20.83
C PRO A 32 -12.22 -29.92 20.01
N ARG A 33 -11.87 -29.52 18.78
CA ARG A 33 -12.81 -28.80 17.90
C ARG A 33 -14.11 -29.62 17.88
N PRO A 34 -15.26 -29.07 18.30
CA PRO A 34 -16.51 -29.77 18.13
C PRO A 34 -16.62 -30.13 16.63
N PRO A 35 -16.99 -31.38 16.30
CA PRO A 35 -17.07 -31.82 14.92
C PRO A 35 -17.94 -30.83 14.15
N ALA A 36 -17.42 -30.29 13.06
CA ALA A 36 -18.15 -29.34 12.24
C ALA A 36 -19.49 -29.99 11.82
N LEU A 37 -20.61 -29.32 12.11
CA LEU A 37 -21.93 -29.78 11.71
C LEU A 37 -21.92 -30.08 10.21
N THR A 38 -22.17 -31.34 9.84
CA THR A 38 -22.15 -31.74 8.44
C THR A 38 -23.36 -31.15 7.72
N ARG A 39 -23.26 -30.97 6.39
CA ARG A 39 -24.38 -30.48 5.57
C ARG A 39 -25.65 -31.32 5.73
N GLU A 40 -25.48 -32.61 6.02
CA GLU A 40 -26.57 -33.55 6.27
C GLU A 40 -27.27 -33.27 7.62
N MET A 41 -26.50 -32.97 8.68
CA MET A 41 -27.05 -32.61 10.00
C MET A 41 -27.83 -31.28 9.96
N ILE A 42 -27.38 -30.30 9.16
CA ILE A 42 -28.06 -28.99 9.01
C ILE A 42 -29.38 -29.14 8.23
N LYS A 43 -29.39 -29.93 7.15
CA LYS A 43 -30.62 -30.20 6.38
C LYS A 43 -31.66 -30.97 7.19
N ALA A 44 -31.23 -31.85 8.09
CA ALA A 44 -32.14 -32.63 8.93
C ALA A 44 -32.95 -31.76 9.92
N HIS A 45 -32.41 -30.61 10.36
CA HIS A 45 -33.05 -29.77 11.37
C HIS A 45 -33.61 -28.45 10.80
N THR A 46 -33.24 -28.08 9.58
CA THR A 46 -33.76 -26.87 8.89
C THR A 46 -34.06 -27.17 7.42
N PRO A 47 -35.10 -27.98 7.13
CA PRO A 47 -35.39 -28.45 5.77
C PRO A 47 -35.75 -27.33 4.79
N ASN A 48 -36.11 -26.15 5.28
CA ASN A 48 -36.48 -24.97 4.49
C ASN A 48 -35.43 -23.85 4.54
N LEU A 49 -34.20 -24.12 5.01
CA LEU A 49 -33.12 -23.14 4.95
C LEU A 49 -32.62 -23.04 3.50
N ASP A 50 -33.36 -22.27 2.72
CA ASP A 50 -32.96 -21.86 1.38
C ASP A 50 -31.82 -20.84 1.54
N ILE A 51 -30.58 -21.35 1.69
CA ILE A 51 -29.40 -20.49 1.77
C ILE A 51 -29.31 -19.82 0.40
N PRO A 52 -29.60 -18.49 0.29
CA PRO A 52 -29.50 -17.84 -0.99
C PRO A 52 -28.07 -18.06 -1.46
N THR A 53 -27.92 -18.75 -2.59
CA THR A 53 -26.65 -18.92 -3.28
C THR A 53 -26.11 -17.52 -3.43
N LYS A 54 -25.13 -17.17 -2.59
CA LYS A 54 -24.50 -15.86 -2.53
C LYS A 54 -24.17 -15.53 -3.98
N LYS A 55 -24.97 -14.66 -4.62
CA LYS A 55 -24.69 -14.18 -5.98
C LYS A 55 -23.23 -13.82 -5.91
N ALA A 56 -22.41 -14.43 -6.77
CA ALA A 56 -21.00 -14.12 -6.84
C ALA A 56 -20.91 -12.63 -7.17
N ILE A 57 -20.81 -11.80 -6.13
CA ILE A 57 -20.50 -10.38 -6.29
C ILE A 57 -19.14 -10.43 -6.94
N LYS A 58 -19.05 -10.04 -8.21
CA LYS A 58 -17.76 -9.89 -8.87
C LYS A 58 -16.88 -9.09 -7.91
N PRO A 59 -15.71 -9.60 -7.51
CA PRO A 59 -14.82 -8.82 -6.66
C PRO A 59 -14.64 -7.46 -7.33
N PRO A 60 -14.73 -6.34 -6.58
CA PRO A 60 -14.51 -5.02 -7.15
C PRO A 60 -13.19 -5.05 -7.92
N ALA A 61 -13.19 -4.52 -9.15
CA ALA A 61 -12.01 -4.51 -9.99
C ALA A 61 -10.88 -3.81 -9.22
N ILE A 62 -9.83 -4.55 -8.89
CA ILE A 62 -8.66 -3.99 -8.21
C ILE A 62 -7.93 -3.13 -9.24
N PRO A 63 -7.73 -1.83 -9.00
CA PRO A 63 -7.00 -0.97 -9.93
C PRO A 63 -5.59 -1.55 -10.16
N GLN A 64 -5.21 -1.71 -11.42
CA GLN A 64 -3.88 -2.16 -11.79
C GLN A 64 -2.95 -0.95 -11.89
N TYR A 65 -1.74 -1.06 -11.34
CA TYR A 65 -0.75 0.01 -11.36
C TYR A 65 0.52 -0.46 -12.07
N GLU A 66 1.02 0.38 -12.97
CA GLU A 66 2.35 0.28 -13.55
C GLU A 66 3.35 1.04 -12.68
N PHE A 67 4.56 0.48 -12.51
CA PHE A 67 5.64 1.10 -11.74
C PHE A 67 6.85 1.39 -12.63
N LYS A 68 7.45 2.56 -12.46
CA LYS A 68 8.67 2.97 -13.18
C LYS A 68 9.71 3.51 -12.21
N ARG A 69 10.96 3.13 -12.45
CA ARG A 69 12.13 3.59 -11.69
C ARG A 69 12.99 4.52 -12.55
N VAL A 70 13.32 5.68 -12.02
CA VAL A 70 14.21 6.67 -12.65
C VAL A 70 15.39 6.94 -11.73
N ASN A 71 16.62 6.90 -12.26
CA ASN A 71 17.83 7.08 -11.46
C ASN A 71 18.55 8.37 -11.89
N TYR A 72 18.96 9.18 -10.93
CA TYR A 72 19.83 10.33 -11.16
C TYR A 72 21.07 10.25 -10.27
N SER A 73 22.19 10.79 -10.73
CA SER A 73 23.40 10.90 -9.93
C SER A 73 24.13 12.21 -10.20
N LYS A 74 24.81 12.74 -9.18
CA LYS A 74 25.63 13.94 -9.27
C LYS A 74 26.87 13.81 -8.41
N THR A 75 28.04 14.02 -9.00
CA THR A 75 29.31 14.14 -8.27
C THR A 75 29.48 15.56 -7.73
N GLY A 76 30.05 15.68 -6.53
CA GLY A 76 30.23 16.98 -5.89
C GLY A 76 30.91 16.86 -4.53
N SER A 77 31.72 17.86 -4.21
CA SER A 77 32.40 17.98 -2.92
C SER A 77 31.58 18.89 -2.00
N LYS A 78 31.09 18.33 -0.89
CA LYS A 78 30.25 18.94 0.17
C LYS A 78 28.76 19.03 -0.16
N TRP A 79 28.06 17.96 0.22
CA TRP A 79 26.61 17.91 0.34
C TRP A 79 26.20 18.51 1.67
N THR A 80 25.27 19.45 1.62
CA THR A 80 24.57 19.97 2.79
C THR A 80 23.12 19.55 2.65
N GLU A 81 22.40 19.40 3.76
CA GLU A 81 20.98 19.01 3.74
C GLU A 81 20.14 19.90 2.80
N ALA A 82 20.37 21.21 2.81
CA ALA A 82 19.72 22.14 1.89
C ALA A 82 20.02 21.86 0.40
N LYS A 83 21.26 21.48 0.07
CA LYS A 83 21.65 21.11 -1.31
C LYS A 83 21.07 19.76 -1.72
N GLU A 84 21.04 18.81 -0.79
CA GLU A 84 20.41 17.50 -1.00
C GLU A 84 18.93 17.70 -1.30
N MET A 85 18.22 18.47 -0.47
CA MET A 85 16.80 18.75 -0.68
C MET A 85 16.52 19.49 -1.99
N ALA A 86 17.32 20.50 -2.32
CA ALA A 86 17.21 21.21 -3.60
C ALA A 86 17.42 20.26 -4.80
N LEU A 87 18.35 19.30 -4.71
CA LEU A 87 18.56 18.30 -5.75
C LEU A 87 17.42 17.31 -5.84
N ILE A 88 16.89 16.84 -4.72
CA ILE A 88 15.75 15.92 -4.68
C ILE A 88 14.56 16.56 -5.37
N THR A 89 14.19 17.78 -4.99
CA THR A 89 13.08 18.52 -5.62
C THR A 89 13.33 18.74 -7.11
N LYS A 90 14.56 19.10 -7.50
CA LYS A 90 14.93 19.24 -8.91
C LYS A 90 14.71 17.93 -9.68
N TYR A 91 15.19 16.80 -9.15
CA TYR A 91 15.12 15.51 -9.82
C TYR A 91 13.71 14.92 -9.85
N VAL A 92 12.90 15.11 -8.81
CA VAL A 92 11.48 14.73 -8.81
C VAL A 92 10.70 15.52 -9.87
N ASN A 93 10.87 16.84 -9.92
CA ASN A 93 10.23 17.67 -10.93
C ASN A 93 10.72 17.36 -12.35
N GLN A 94 11.99 16.97 -12.49
CA GLN A 94 12.52 16.51 -13.76
C GLN A 94 11.89 15.17 -14.17
N ALA A 95 11.83 14.19 -13.27
CA ALA A 95 11.23 12.89 -13.52
C ALA A 95 9.76 12.99 -13.94
N LEU A 96 8.96 13.83 -13.27
CA LEU A 96 7.56 14.04 -13.63
C LEU A 96 7.39 14.71 -15.00
N ARG A 97 8.25 15.68 -15.34
CA ARG A 97 8.23 16.32 -16.68
C ARG A 97 8.62 15.36 -17.80
N GLU A 98 9.58 14.47 -17.55
CA GLU A 98 10.03 13.46 -18.51
C GLU A 98 9.04 12.28 -18.64
N ASN A 99 8.11 12.13 -17.69
CA ASN A 99 7.15 11.02 -17.63
C ASN A 99 5.72 11.53 -17.46
N PRO A 100 5.14 12.19 -18.48
CA PRO A 100 3.77 12.68 -18.40
C PRO A 100 2.78 11.53 -18.16
N GLY A 101 1.78 11.77 -17.32
CA GLY A 101 0.79 10.77 -16.91
C GLY A 101 1.28 9.79 -15.83
N TRP A 102 2.52 9.92 -15.36
CA TRP A 102 3.01 9.19 -14.18
C TRP A 102 2.94 10.08 -12.94
N VAL A 103 2.67 9.45 -11.79
CA VAL A 103 2.54 10.09 -10.49
C VAL A 103 3.73 9.69 -9.61
N PHE A 104 4.25 10.64 -8.83
CA PHE A 104 5.30 10.37 -7.86
C PHE A 104 4.76 9.50 -6.71
N PHE A 105 5.49 8.43 -6.37
CA PHE A 105 5.15 7.52 -5.28
C PHE A 105 6.17 7.56 -4.14
N GLN A 106 7.47 7.44 -4.45
CA GLN A 106 8.54 7.34 -3.46
C GLN A 106 9.90 7.75 -4.07
N PHE A 107 10.86 8.15 -3.24
CA PHE A 107 12.28 8.18 -3.63
C PHE A 107 13.18 7.58 -2.56
N GLU A 108 14.38 7.16 -2.98
CA GLU A 108 15.51 6.78 -2.12
C GLU A 108 16.72 7.59 -2.56
N TYR A 109 17.53 8.08 -1.63
CA TYR A 109 18.75 8.81 -1.97
C TYR A 109 19.92 8.43 -1.08
N TRP A 110 21.12 8.55 -1.64
CA TRP A 110 22.39 8.23 -1.00
C TRP A 110 23.37 9.36 -1.23
N VAL A 111 24.18 9.62 -0.22
CA VAL A 111 25.20 10.65 -0.23
C VAL A 111 26.51 9.98 0.20
N TYR A 112 27.43 9.79 -0.75
CA TYR A 112 28.87 9.50 -0.62
C TYR A 112 29.35 8.37 -1.55
N PRO A 113 30.37 8.57 -2.42
CA PRO A 113 31.11 9.80 -2.68
C PRO A 113 30.35 10.77 -3.60
N LYS A 114 29.22 10.34 -4.16
CA LYS A 114 28.32 11.12 -5.03
C LYS A 114 26.92 11.13 -4.44
N PHE A 115 26.13 12.10 -4.87
CA PHE A 115 24.70 12.12 -4.63
C PHE A 115 24.02 11.19 -5.64
N GLU A 116 23.24 10.24 -5.17
CA GLU A 116 22.45 9.32 -6.00
C GLU A 116 21.01 9.35 -5.52
N ILE A 117 20.06 9.43 -6.43
CA ILE A 117 18.63 9.34 -6.12
C ILE A 117 17.95 8.38 -7.09
N ILE A 118 17.05 7.58 -6.53
CA ILE A 118 16.15 6.68 -7.23
C ILE A 118 14.74 7.20 -6.99
N ILE A 119 14.00 7.50 -8.04
CA ILE A 119 12.61 7.98 -7.99
C ILE A 119 11.70 6.88 -8.53
N TYR A 120 10.69 6.53 -7.75
CA TYR A 120 9.65 5.59 -8.11
C TYR A 120 8.40 6.36 -8.51
N LEU A 121 7.94 6.08 -9.73
CA LEU A 121 6.72 6.62 -10.30
C LEU A 121 5.70 5.49 -10.45
N GLN A 122 4.42 5.82 -10.31
CA GLN A 122 3.30 4.91 -10.52
C GLN A 122 2.29 5.53 -11.48
N ARG A 123 1.60 4.71 -12.26
CA ARG A 123 0.48 5.12 -13.12
C ARG A 123 -0.62 4.08 -13.04
N GLU A 124 -1.85 4.52 -12.93
CA GLU A 124 -3.01 3.62 -13.02
C GLU A 124 -3.19 3.16 -14.47
N VAL A 125 -3.38 1.86 -14.64
CA VAL A 125 -3.70 1.20 -15.91
C VAL A 125 -5.13 0.72 -15.77
N SER A 126 -6.09 1.59 -16.06
CA SER A 126 -7.47 1.15 -16.28
C SER A 126 -7.56 0.60 -17.71
N GLU A 127 -8.20 -0.56 -17.89
CA GLU A 127 -8.61 -1.04 -19.23
C GLU A 127 -9.49 -0.02 -19.96
#